data_AF-A0AAD5Q7I1-F1
#
_entry.id   AF-A0AAD5Q7I1-F1
#
_cell.length_a   1.000
_cell.length_b   1.000
_cell.length_c   1.000
_cell.angle_alpha   90.00
_cell.angle_beta   90.00
_cell.angle_gamma   90.00
#
_symmetry.space_group_name_H-M   'P 1'
#
loop_
_entity.id
_entity.type
_entity.pdbx_description
1 polymer ?
#
loop_
_entity_poly.entity_id
_entity_poly.type
_entity_poly.pdbx_seq_one_letter_code
_entity_poly.pdbx_strand_id
1 'polypeptide(L)'
;MYAASSAAAASTTSAYKATEKHWRRRSESEVLADADLLDVRALRADQQELVREIGTWTAPDGRQRSVFAFDAMGSAHEGFFVIPDAIDAATQLEIAHACLTEYIEAPHVTNMHLQGQQVQGLWRKARHEHPDDPARAPALSKLHWGAAGYHYDWTARKYHAGNFSRVPPRLEELGATCATACGQTLRAEAVIVNFYKKSSTMGGHQDDVEYTMDHPVVSLSLGSRCVFLKGARTKDQTPLAVLLRSGDIAILSGASRLSFHGVAKILPSPFEIDDAALAALVQRAASERADAAVEDWAEELKAVAAYLGAHRVNINIRQVYSDQSEATANPNQSGREPEDAPGTHDAVAHKRQKTAAN
;
A
#
# COMPACT_ATOMS: atom_id res chain seq x y z
N MET A 1 -60.14 8.33 15.56
CA MET A 1 -59.15 9.32 15.10
C MET A 1 -57.88 9.16 15.93
N TYR A 2 -56.88 8.46 15.41
CA TYR A 2 -55.50 8.57 15.88
C TYR A 2 -54.64 8.61 14.62
N ALA A 3 -54.17 9.81 14.28
CA ALA A 3 -53.21 10.00 13.21
C ALA A 3 -51.82 9.69 13.78
N ALA A 4 -51.22 8.59 13.34
CA ALA A 4 -49.81 8.31 13.57
C ALA A 4 -49.01 9.10 12.52
N SER A 5 -48.32 10.14 12.98
CA SER A 5 -47.32 10.88 12.21
C SER A 5 -46.11 9.96 11.98
N SER A 6 -45.91 9.53 10.74
CA SER A 6 -44.67 8.90 10.28
C SER A 6 -43.67 10.01 9.95
N ALA A 7 -42.83 10.37 10.90
CA ALA A 7 -41.63 11.15 10.62
C ALA A 7 -40.67 10.28 9.79
N ALA A 8 -40.55 10.59 8.49
CA ALA A 8 -39.51 10.03 7.65
C ALA A 8 -38.15 10.48 8.19
N ALA A 9 -37.34 9.55 8.69
CA ALA A 9 -35.96 9.81 9.07
C ALA A 9 -35.18 10.17 7.81
N ALA A 10 -34.94 11.47 7.58
CA ALA A 10 -33.98 11.92 6.59
C ALA A 10 -32.60 11.34 6.97
N SER A 11 -32.05 10.49 6.11
CA SER A 11 -30.69 9.97 6.28
C SER A 11 -29.71 11.14 6.19
N THR A 12 -29.28 11.68 7.33
CA THR A 12 -28.26 12.73 7.41
C THR A 12 -26.94 12.12 6.98
N THR A 13 -26.46 12.49 5.79
CA THR A 13 -25.12 12.09 5.30
C THR A 13 -24.07 12.65 6.24
N SER A 14 -23.16 11.83 6.77
CA SER A 14 -22.10 12.29 7.67
C SER A 14 -21.17 13.29 6.98
N ALA A 15 -20.47 14.15 7.73
CA ALA A 15 -19.54 15.13 7.17
C ALA A 15 -18.47 14.48 6.28
N TYR A 16 -17.88 13.36 6.75
CA TYR A 16 -16.93 12.59 5.94
C TYR A 16 -17.51 12.16 4.59
N LYS A 17 -18.74 11.61 4.59
CA LYS A 17 -19.36 11.14 3.36
C LYS A 17 -19.78 12.28 2.44
N ALA A 18 -20.12 13.44 3.00
CA ALA A 18 -20.38 14.65 2.22
C ALA A 18 -19.10 15.15 1.52
N THR A 19 -17.97 15.22 2.23
CA THR A 19 -16.66 15.60 1.67
C THR A 19 -16.19 14.59 0.62
N GLU A 20 -16.34 13.29 0.86
CA GLU A 20 -16.04 12.26 -0.15
C GLU A 20 -16.83 12.49 -1.46
N LYS A 21 -18.14 12.77 -1.35
CA LYS A 21 -18.99 13.07 -2.51
C LYS A 21 -18.59 14.37 -3.22
N HIS A 22 -18.19 15.40 -2.48
CA HIS A 22 -17.68 16.67 -3.01
C HIS A 22 -16.51 16.44 -3.94
N TRP A 23 -15.44 15.83 -3.44
CA TRP A 23 -14.22 15.59 -4.23
C TRP A 23 -14.43 14.63 -5.39
N ARG A 24 -15.21 13.56 -5.18
CA ARG A 24 -15.41 12.52 -6.20
C ARG A 24 -16.05 13.07 -7.48
N ARG A 25 -17.00 14.01 -7.36
CA ARG A 25 -17.81 14.51 -8.47
C ARG A 25 -17.13 15.58 -9.32
N ARG A 26 -16.13 16.27 -8.78
CA ARG A 26 -15.41 17.35 -9.47
C ARG A 26 -14.50 16.83 -10.57
N SER A 27 -14.31 17.61 -11.62
CA SER A 27 -13.29 17.39 -12.64
C SER A 27 -11.89 17.62 -12.06
N GLU A 28 -10.85 17.19 -12.80
CA GLU A 28 -9.46 17.36 -12.34
C GLU A 28 -9.08 18.83 -12.14
N SER A 29 -9.41 19.70 -13.11
CA SER A 29 -9.14 21.14 -13.01
C SER A 29 -9.86 21.78 -11.82
N GLU A 30 -11.12 21.41 -11.59
CA GLU A 30 -11.88 21.89 -10.44
C GLU A 30 -11.32 21.40 -9.10
N VAL A 31 -10.71 20.22 -9.05
CA VAL A 31 -10.08 19.68 -7.84
C VAL A 31 -8.76 20.41 -7.55
N LEU A 32 -7.90 20.54 -8.56
CA LEU A 32 -6.58 21.18 -8.40
C LEU A 32 -6.68 22.69 -8.12
N ALA A 33 -7.78 23.33 -8.52
CA ALA A 33 -8.06 24.74 -8.24
C ALA A 33 -8.82 24.98 -6.92
N ASP A 34 -9.26 23.92 -6.22
CA ASP A 34 -10.03 24.05 -4.99
C ASP A 34 -9.10 24.44 -3.82
N ALA A 35 -9.41 25.55 -3.16
CA ALA A 35 -8.62 26.07 -2.04
C ALA A 35 -8.65 25.16 -0.80
N ASP A 36 -9.66 24.29 -0.66
CA ASP A 36 -9.74 23.38 0.47
C ASP A 36 -8.85 22.14 0.29
N LEU A 37 -8.23 21.96 -0.89
CA LEU A 37 -7.25 20.90 -1.12
C LEU A 37 -5.88 21.35 -0.60
N LEU A 38 -5.38 20.65 0.42
CA LEU A 38 -4.03 20.87 0.93
C LEU A 38 -2.99 20.23 0.02
N ASP A 39 -2.05 21.05 -0.43
CA ASP A 39 -0.88 20.61 -1.16
C ASP A 39 0.38 21.10 -0.44
N VAL A 40 1.11 20.18 0.21
CA VAL A 40 2.33 20.51 0.97
C VAL A 40 3.42 21.16 0.12
N ARG A 41 3.38 21.02 -1.22
CA ARG A 41 4.31 21.67 -2.14
C ARG A 41 3.87 23.07 -2.58
N ALA A 42 2.63 23.45 -2.29
CA ALA A 42 2.02 24.70 -2.76
C ALA A 42 1.03 25.26 -1.70
N LEU A 43 1.42 25.24 -0.43
CA LEU A 43 0.61 25.77 0.66
C LEU A 43 0.45 27.29 0.51
N ARG A 44 -0.78 27.77 0.70
CA ARG A 44 -1.05 29.20 0.86
C ARG A 44 -0.54 29.71 2.20
N ALA A 45 -0.41 31.03 2.33
CA ALA A 45 0.04 31.68 3.56
C ALA A 45 -0.79 31.28 4.80
N ASP A 46 -2.12 31.21 4.68
CA ASP A 46 -3.02 30.77 5.76
C ASP A 46 -2.83 29.28 6.12
N GLN A 47 -2.39 28.46 5.18
CA GLN A 47 -2.15 27.02 5.39
C GLN A 47 -0.76 26.74 5.95
N GLN A 48 0.24 27.58 5.66
CA GLN A 48 1.61 27.46 6.17
C GLN A 48 1.67 27.61 7.69
N GLU A 49 0.76 28.38 8.29
CA GLU A 49 0.64 28.50 9.75
C GLU A 49 0.10 27.21 10.40
N LEU A 50 -0.62 26.39 9.62
CA LEU A 50 -1.31 25.18 10.09
C LEU A 50 -0.58 23.87 9.75
N VAL A 51 0.30 23.89 8.75
CA VAL A 51 1.13 22.76 8.34
C VAL A 51 2.60 23.12 8.57
N ARG A 52 3.21 22.50 9.56
CA ARG A 52 4.55 22.88 10.04
C ARG A 52 5.60 21.93 9.50
N GLU A 53 6.69 22.46 8.99
CA GLU A 53 7.90 21.67 8.76
C GLU A 53 8.55 21.37 10.12
N ILE A 54 8.72 20.08 10.43
CA ILE A 54 9.22 19.61 11.74
C ILE A 54 10.62 18.99 11.68
N GLY A 55 11.19 18.84 10.49
CA GLY A 55 12.49 18.22 10.30
C GLY A 55 12.70 17.79 8.85
N THR A 56 13.74 16.98 8.62
CA THR A 56 14.06 16.44 7.31
C THR A 56 14.20 14.92 7.35
N TRP A 57 14.05 14.31 6.18
CA TRP A 57 14.29 12.90 5.92
C TRP A 57 15.27 12.76 4.76
N THR A 58 16.21 11.83 4.87
CA THR A 58 17.16 11.50 3.80
C THR A 58 16.55 10.48 2.86
N ALA A 59 16.32 10.87 1.61
CA ALA A 59 15.77 10.01 0.59
C ALA A 59 16.75 8.93 0.10
N PRO A 60 16.26 7.87 -0.58
CA PRO A 60 17.11 6.90 -1.27
C PRO A 60 18.16 7.50 -2.21
N ASP A 61 17.84 8.63 -2.85
CA ASP A 61 18.76 9.40 -3.71
C ASP A 61 19.79 10.23 -2.92
N GLY A 62 19.79 10.12 -1.58
CA GLY A 62 20.66 10.84 -0.65
C GLY A 62 20.26 12.29 -0.38
N ARG A 63 19.25 12.84 -1.07
CA ARG A 63 18.81 14.23 -0.90
C ARG A 63 17.85 14.36 0.29
N GLN A 64 17.86 15.52 0.93
CA GLN A 64 16.95 15.82 2.04
C GLN A 64 15.56 16.17 1.51
N ARG A 65 14.49 15.72 2.20
CA ARG A 65 13.11 16.17 2.02
C ARG A 65 12.55 16.67 3.34
N SER A 66 11.77 17.73 3.31
CA SER A 66 11.07 18.25 4.49
C SER A 66 10.01 17.27 4.99
N VAL A 67 9.83 17.20 6.31
CA VAL A 67 8.77 16.44 6.96
C VAL A 67 7.73 17.43 7.48
N PHE A 68 6.48 17.31 7.01
CA PHE A 68 5.39 18.20 7.40
C PHE A 68 4.44 17.54 8.39
N ALA A 69 4.12 18.24 9.47
CA ALA A 69 3.14 17.84 10.49
C ALA A 69 1.88 18.70 10.41
N PHE A 70 0.73 18.10 10.74
CA PHE A 70 -0.59 18.74 10.66
C PHE A 70 -1.22 18.96 12.05
N ASP A 71 -0.43 18.87 13.12
CA ASP A 71 -0.90 18.95 14.50
C ASP A 71 -1.50 20.32 14.88
N ALA A 72 -1.04 21.40 14.24
CA ALA A 72 -1.61 22.74 14.41
C ALA A 72 -3.05 22.87 13.86
N MET A 73 -3.54 21.90 13.07
CA MET A 73 -4.94 21.84 12.62
C MET A 73 -5.89 21.28 13.70
N GLY A 74 -5.37 20.86 14.85
CA GLY A 74 -6.14 20.37 15.99
C GLY A 74 -5.75 18.95 16.40
N SER A 75 -6.12 18.57 17.62
CA SER A 75 -5.69 17.32 18.26
C SER A 75 -6.09 16.05 17.49
N ALA A 76 -7.13 16.11 16.67
CA ALA A 76 -7.49 15.00 15.79
C ALA A 76 -6.39 14.69 14.76
N HIS A 77 -5.56 15.67 14.39
CA HIS A 77 -4.52 15.60 13.36
C HIS A 77 -3.11 15.41 13.91
N GLU A 78 -2.96 15.34 15.23
CA GLU A 78 -1.69 14.97 15.86
C GLU A 78 -1.24 13.58 15.37
N GLY A 79 0.05 13.47 15.06
CA GLY A 79 0.64 12.25 14.48
C GLY A 79 0.34 12.02 12.99
N PHE A 80 -0.29 12.98 12.29
CA PHE A 80 -0.35 12.93 10.83
C PHE A 80 0.82 13.69 10.20
N PHE A 81 1.58 13.00 9.37
CA PHE A 81 2.75 13.56 8.69
C PHE A 81 2.70 13.29 7.18
N VAL A 82 3.31 14.17 6.41
CA VAL A 82 3.56 13.98 4.97
C VAL A 82 5.01 14.35 4.65
N ILE A 83 5.69 13.46 3.92
CA ILE A 83 7.02 13.69 3.35
C ILE A 83 6.83 13.76 1.81
N PRO A 84 6.82 14.97 1.21
CA PRO A 84 6.65 15.10 -0.22
C PRO A 84 7.90 14.66 -0.96
N ASP A 85 7.69 14.02 -2.12
CA ASP A 85 8.76 13.57 -3.02
C ASP A 85 9.78 12.71 -2.28
N ALA A 86 9.30 11.88 -1.35
CA ALA A 86 10.16 11.05 -0.56
C ALA A 86 10.91 10.05 -1.47
N ILE A 87 10.17 9.34 -2.31
CA ILE A 87 10.76 8.31 -3.17
C ILE A 87 11.10 8.93 -4.52
N ASP A 88 12.36 8.92 -4.93
CA ASP A 88 12.79 9.39 -6.25
C ASP A 88 12.26 8.50 -7.37
N ALA A 89 12.16 9.03 -8.60
CA ALA A 89 11.52 8.35 -9.72
C ALA A 89 12.14 6.97 -10.05
N ALA A 90 13.46 6.81 -9.92
CA ALA A 90 14.11 5.52 -10.18
C ALA A 90 13.71 4.50 -9.11
N THR A 91 13.78 4.86 -7.83
CA THR A 91 13.34 4.00 -6.73
C THR A 91 11.84 3.69 -6.83
N GLN A 92 11.01 4.65 -7.27
CA GLN A 92 9.58 4.42 -7.49
C GLN A 92 9.32 3.33 -8.55
N LEU A 93 10.06 3.33 -9.66
CA LEU A 93 9.94 2.30 -10.70
C LEU A 93 10.36 0.92 -10.20
N GLU A 94 11.43 0.83 -9.41
CA GLU A 94 11.87 -0.45 -8.82
C GLU A 94 10.81 -1.04 -7.90
N ILE A 95 10.27 -0.22 -7.00
CA ILE A 95 9.23 -0.65 -6.07
C ILE A 95 7.96 -1.01 -6.83
N ALA A 96 7.55 -0.22 -7.83
CA ALA A 96 6.37 -0.52 -8.64
C ALA A 96 6.54 -1.81 -9.45
N HIS A 97 7.72 -2.03 -10.05
CA HIS A 97 8.05 -3.26 -10.75
C HIS A 97 7.97 -4.46 -9.79
N ALA A 98 8.54 -4.38 -8.58
CA ALA A 98 8.42 -5.43 -7.57
C ALA A 98 6.95 -5.65 -7.13
N CYS A 99 6.16 -4.58 -6.98
CA CYS A 99 4.72 -4.70 -6.70
C CYS A 99 3.97 -5.48 -7.78
N LEU A 100 4.35 -5.30 -9.05
CA LEU A 100 3.68 -5.92 -10.20
C LEU A 100 4.23 -7.31 -10.53
N THR A 101 5.44 -7.66 -10.10
CA THR A 101 6.11 -8.91 -10.52
C THR A 101 6.42 -9.88 -9.39
N GLU A 102 6.54 -9.39 -8.16
CA GLU A 102 6.94 -10.17 -6.99
C GLU A 102 5.83 -10.18 -5.94
N TYR A 103 5.37 -9.01 -5.48
CA TYR A 103 4.45 -8.91 -4.32
C TYR A 103 3.03 -9.39 -4.60
N ILE A 104 2.74 -9.76 -5.85
CA ILE A 104 1.46 -10.35 -6.29
C ILE A 104 1.58 -11.83 -6.67
N GLU A 105 2.77 -12.40 -6.50
CA GLU A 105 3.07 -13.82 -6.74
C GLU A 105 3.29 -14.55 -5.41
N ALA A 106 3.24 -15.89 -5.44
CA ALA A 106 3.54 -16.69 -4.26
C ALA A 106 4.99 -16.43 -3.76
N PRO A 107 5.24 -16.40 -2.44
CA PRO A 107 4.35 -16.79 -1.34
C PRO A 107 3.41 -15.66 -0.83
N HIS A 108 3.37 -14.51 -1.50
CA HIS A 108 2.45 -13.43 -1.16
C HIS A 108 1.03 -13.76 -1.58
N VAL A 109 0.06 -13.08 -0.98
CA VAL A 109 -1.36 -13.30 -1.27
C VAL A 109 -1.99 -12.06 -1.87
N THR A 110 -3.03 -12.26 -2.67
CA THR A 110 -3.75 -11.20 -3.37
C THR A 110 -5.25 -11.42 -3.23
N ASN A 111 -6.05 -10.41 -3.62
CA ASN A 111 -7.50 -10.53 -3.66
C ASN A 111 -8.00 -11.69 -4.54
N MET A 112 -7.19 -12.12 -5.50
CA MET A 112 -7.53 -13.19 -6.43
C MET A 112 -7.47 -14.57 -5.76
N HIS A 113 -6.66 -14.75 -4.70
CA HIS A 113 -6.58 -15.99 -3.95
C HIS A 113 -7.91 -16.31 -3.24
N LEU A 114 -8.57 -15.28 -2.69
CA LEU A 114 -9.88 -15.43 -2.02
C LEU A 114 -10.98 -15.93 -2.97
N GLN A 115 -10.79 -15.75 -4.28
CA GLN A 115 -11.77 -16.12 -5.31
C GLN A 115 -11.33 -17.36 -6.12
N GLY A 116 -10.17 -17.96 -5.79
CA GLY A 116 -9.60 -19.05 -6.59
C GLY A 116 -9.25 -18.63 -8.03
N GLN A 117 -8.91 -17.35 -8.23
CA GLN A 117 -8.62 -16.76 -9.54
C GLN A 117 -7.14 -16.43 -9.73
N GLN A 118 -6.24 -16.97 -8.92
CA GLN A 118 -4.82 -16.70 -8.99
C GLN A 118 -4.23 -17.04 -10.36
N VAL A 119 -3.35 -16.18 -10.86
CA VAL A 119 -2.65 -16.35 -12.13
C VAL A 119 -1.16 -16.20 -11.87
N GLN A 120 -0.41 -17.28 -12.04
CA GLN A 120 1.06 -17.22 -11.93
C GLN A 120 1.65 -16.39 -13.08
N GLY A 121 2.61 -15.52 -12.76
CA GLY A 121 3.26 -14.63 -13.71
C GLY A 121 2.28 -13.62 -14.29
N LEU A 122 1.41 -13.04 -13.45
CA LEU A 122 0.28 -12.22 -13.88
C LEU A 122 0.73 -11.05 -14.75
N TRP A 123 1.72 -10.29 -14.28
CA TRP A 123 2.26 -9.15 -15.03
C TRP A 123 2.92 -9.55 -16.34
N ARG A 124 3.74 -10.62 -16.34
CA ARG A 124 4.37 -11.14 -17.56
C ARG A 124 3.34 -11.51 -18.63
N LYS A 125 2.24 -12.15 -18.23
CA LYS A 125 1.13 -12.50 -19.15
C LYS A 125 0.43 -11.26 -19.66
N ALA A 126 0.15 -10.29 -18.78
CA ALA A 126 -0.46 -9.02 -19.17
C ALA A 126 0.42 -8.25 -20.18
N ARG A 127 1.73 -8.22 -19.96
CA ARG A 127 2.74 -7.67 -20.88
C ARG A 127 2.74 -8.38 -22.23
N HIS A 128 2.68 -9.70 -22.25
CA HIS A 128 2.64 -10.45 -23.49
C HIS A 128 1.35 -10.21 -24.29
N GLU A 129 0.20 -10.10 -23.61
CA GLU A 129 -1.10 -9.80 -24.25
C GLU A 129 -1.21 -8.35 -24.73
N HIS A 130 -0.66 -7.41 -23.95
CA HIS A 130 -0.73 -5.97 -24.22
C HIS A 130 0.62 -5.29 -23.90
N PRO A 131 1.61 -5.35 -24.83
CA PRO A 131 2.97 -4.84 -24.59
C PRO A 131 3.04 -3.37 -24.20
N ASP A 132 2.23 -2.52 -24.83
CA ASP A 132 2.25 -1.06 -24.63
C ASP A 132 1.37 -0.61 -23.45
N ASP A 133 0.37 -1.41 -23.07
CA ASP A 133 -0.58 -1.07 -22.00
C ASP A 133 -1.09 -2.34 -21.28
N PRO A 134 -0.27 -2.93 -20.38
CA PRO A 134 -0.60 -4.17 -19.69
C PRO A 134 -1.87 -4.08 -18.84
N ALA A 135 -2.27 -2.87 -18.42
CA ALA A 135 -3.48 -2.66 -17.64
C ALA A 135 -4.76 -3.03 -18.39
N ARG A 136 -4.71 -3.15 -19.72
CA ARG A 136 -5.83 -3.63 -20.55
C ARG A 136 -6.05 -5.13 -20.45
N ALA A 137 -5.06 -5.89 -19.95
CA ALA A 137 -5.19 -7.33 -19.77
C ALA A 137 -6.33 -7.65 -18.78
N PRO A 138 -7.34 -8.44 -19.18
CA PRO A 138 -8.49 -8.76 -18.32
C PRO A 138 -8.08 -9.38 -16.99
N ALA A 139 -7.02 -10.21 -16.96
CA ALA A 139 -6.52 -10.82 -15.74
C ALA A 139 -5.94 -9.77 -14.77
N LEU A 140 -5.13 -8.83 -15.26
CA LEU A 140 -4.53 -7.79 -14.42
C LEU A 140 -5.58 -6.81 -13.88
N SER A 141 -6.64 -6.54 -14.65
CA SER A 141 -7.73 -5.64 -14.23
C SER A 141 -8.50 -6.09 -12.98
N LYS A 142 -8.37 -7.38 -12.61
CA LYS A 142 -8.97 -7.99 -11.40
C LYS A 142 -8.10 -7.85 -10.17
N LEU A 143 -6.84 -7.42 -10.32
CA LEU A 143 -5.94 -7.16 -9.21
C LEU A 143 -6.37 -5.87 -8.49
N HIS A 144 -6.54 -5.97 -7.18
CA HIS A 144 -6.94 -4.86 -6.33
C HIS A 144 -6.00 -4.69 -5.14
N TRP A 145 -5.52 -5.78 -4.56
CA TRP A 145 -4.52 -5.73 -3.51
C TRP A 145 -3.60 -6.96 -3.51
N GLY A 146 -2.39 -6.76 -3.00
CA GLY A 146 -1.42 -7.79 -2.62
C GLY A 146 -0.98 -7.59 -1.16
N ALA A 147 -0.53 -8.64 -0.49
CA ALA A 147 -0.09 -8.59 0.89
C ALA A 147 1.17 -9.43 1.14
N ALA A 148 2.11 -8.84 1.87
CA ALA A 148 3.35 -9.45 2.34
C ALA A 148 3.51 -9.27 3.86
N GLY A 149 4.48 -9.93 4.48
CA GLY A 149 4.51 -10.05 5.95
C GLY A 149 3.41 -10.96 6.47
N TYR A 150 2.87 -10.68 7.66
CA TYR A 150 1.66 -11.32 8.16
C TYR A 150 0.47 -10.99 7.26
N HIS A 151 -0.19 -12.03 6.76
CA HIS A 151 -1.30 -11.86 5.83
C HIS A 151 -2.57 -11.46 6.59
N TYR A 152 -3.15 -10.33 6.20
CA TYR A 152 -4.41 -9.89 6.75
C TYR A 152 -5.57 -10.77 6.26
N ASP A 153 -6.31 -11.36 7.20
CA ASP A 153 -7.52 -12.11 6.92
C ASP A 153 -8.70 -11.15 6.82
N TRP A 154 -9.09 -10.80 5.60
CA TRP A 154 -10.21 -9.90 5.33
C TRP A 154 -11.56 -10.41 5.85
N THR A 155 -11.72 -11.73 5.97
CA THR A 155 -12.97 -12.34 6.43
C THR A 155 -13.05 -12.29 7.95
N ALA A 156 -11.98 -12.70 8.62
CA ALA A 156 -11.92 -12.71 10.08
C ALA A 156 -11.52 -11.36 10.70
N ARG A 157 -11.09 -10.40 9.89
CA ARG A 157 -10.56 -9.08 10.29
C ARG A 157 -9.45 -9.19 11.34
N LYS A 158 -8.47 -10.05 11.09
CA LYS A 158 -7.34 -10.27 12.00
C LYS A 158 -6.09 -10.75 11.26
N TYR A 159 -4.96 -10.70 11.95
CA TYR A 159 -3.73 -11.38 11.54
C TYR A 159 -3.61 -12.73 12.24
N HIS A 160 -2.90 -13.67 11.61
CA HIS A 160 -2.60 -14.97 12.20
C HIS A 160 -1.08 -15.19 12.16
N ALA A 161 -0.46 -15.52 13.30
CA ALA A 161 0.99 -15.66 13.40
C ALA A 161 1.58 -16.72 12.44
N GLY A 162 0.84 -17.80 12.17
CA GLY A 162 1.29 -18.86 11.25
C GLY A 162 1.08 -18.58 9.77
N ASN A 163 0.50 -17.42 9.40
CA ASN A 163 0.21 -17.08 8.00
C ASN A 163 0.99 -15.83 7.59
N PHE A 164 2.19 -16.04 7.06
CA PHE A 164 3.06 -14.95 6.66
C PHE A 164 3.95 -15.31 5.47
N SER A 165 4.44 -14.27 4.81
CA SER A 165 5.55 -14.30 3.88
C SER A 165 6.60 -13.29 4.35
N ARG A 166 7.84 -13.37 3.85
CA ARG A 166 8.86 -12.36 4.20
C ARG A 166 8.39 -10.95 3.82
N VAL A 167 8.62 -9.97 4.70
CA VAL A 167 8.46 -8.56 4.32
C VAL A 167 9.60 -8.18 3.37
N PRO A 168 9.32 -7.53 2.23
CA PRO A 168 10.36 -7.13 1.31
C PRO A 168 11.37 -6.17 1.99
N PRO A 169 12.70 -6.45 1.95
CA PRO A 169 13.70 -5.70 2.72
C PRO A 169 13.69 -4.19 2.45
N ARG A 170 13.45 -3.80 1.19
CA ARG A 170 13.37 -2.38 0.80
C ARG A 170 12.21 -1.65 1.46
N LEU A 171 11.07 -2.33 1.64
CA LEU A 171 9.91 -1.77 2.32
C LEU A 171 10.14 -1.72 3.83
N GLU A 172 10.83 -2.70 4.40
CA GLU A 172 11.25 -2.67 5.81
C GLU A 172 12.12 -1.45 6.12
N GLU A 173 13.16 -1.23 5.32
CA GLU A 173 14.06 -0.07 5.43
C GLU A 173 13.30 1.26 5.30
N LEU A 174 12.49 1.42 4.25
CA LEU A 174 11.72 2.65 4.02
C LEU A 174 10.72 2.90 5.14
N GLY A 175 10.01 1.87 5.60
CA GLY A 175 9.07 1.98 6.71
C GLY A 175 9.73 2.48 7.99
N ALA A 176 10.83 1.85 8.39
CA ALA A 176 11.56 2.19 9.63
C ALA A 176 12.18 3.59 9.58
N THR A 177 12.82 3.95 8.47
CA THR A 177 13.51 5.25 8.33
C THR A 177 12.53 6.42 8.23
N CYS A 178 11.40 6.26 7.54
CA CYS A 178 10.36 7.30 7.47
C CYS A 178 9.65 7.50 8.81
N ALA A 179 9.37 6.40 9.52
CA ALA A 179 8.81 6.48 10.88
C ALA A 179 9.76 7.24 11.81
N THR A 180 11.06 6.93 11.75
CA THR A 180 12.10 7.57 12.57
C THR A 180 12.19 9.08 12.30
N ALA A 181 12.10 9.52 11.04
CA ALA A 181 12.09 10.94 10.69
C ALA A 181 10.88 11.72 11.27
N CYS A 182 9.82 11.01 11.64
CA CYS A 182 8.63 11.57 12.31
C CYS A 182 8.64 11.36 13.84
N GLY A 183 9.78 10.95 14.42
CA GLY A 183 9.90 10.61 15.84
C GLY A 183 9.11 9.37 16.25
N GLN A 184 8.84 8.46 15.31
CA GLN A 184 8.12 7.21 15.54
C GLN A 184 9.05 6.01 15.37
N THR A 185 8.62 4.83 15.84
CA THR A 185 9.30 3.55 15.61
C THR A 185 8.36 2.59 14.88
N LEU A 186 8.92 1.82 13.95
CA LEU A 186 8.17 0.83 13.18
C LEU A 186 9.07 -0.34 12.80
N ARG A 187 8.71 -1.56 13.21
CA ARG A 187 9.15 -2.79 12.56
C ARG A 187 8.12 -3.19 11.51
N ALA A 188 8.54 -3.31 10.26
CA ALA A 188 7.64 -3.71 9.19
C ALA A 188 7.32 -5.20 9.32
N GLU A 189 6.07 -5.52 9.66
CA GLU A 189 5.61 -6.89 9.86
C GLU A 189 4.45 -7.27 8.94
N ALA A 190 3.70 -6.29 8.45
CA ALA A 190 2.67 -6.48 7.44
C ALA A 190 2.74 -5.35 6.40
N VAL A 191 2.56 -5.74 5.13
CA VAL A 191 2.51 -4.83 3.99
C VAL A 191 1.26 -5.11 3.20
N ILE A 192 0.48 -4.07 2.90
CA ILE A 192 -0.66 -4.15 1.98
C ILE A 192 -0.41 -3.21 0.81
N VAL A 193 -0.33 -3.78 -0.39
CA VAL A 193 -0.24 -3.04 -1.66
C VAL A 193 -1.65 -2.93 -2.23
N ASN A 194 -2.10 -1.72 -2.52
CA ASN A 194 -3.39 -1.44 -3.15
C ASN A 194 -3.18 -0.86 -4.55
N PHE A 195 -3.90 -1.41 -5.54
CA PHE A 195 -3.84 -1.01 -6.95
C PHE A 195 -5.12 -0.27 -7.33
N TYR A 196 -4.99 1.00 -7.69
CA TYR A 196 -6.10 1.87 -8.03
C TYR A 196 -6.07 2.25 -9.51
N LYS A 197 -7.21 2.09 -10.19
CA LYS A 197 -7.48 2.72 -11.49
C LYS A 197 -8.15 4.07 -11.28
N LYS A 198 -8.27 4.88 -12.35
CA LYS A 198 -8.95 6.20 -12.33
C LYS A 198 -10.31 6.21 -11.62
N SER A 199 -11.10 5.15 -11.78
CA SER A 199 -12.45 5.05 -11.20
C SER A 199 -12.48 4.48 -9.78
N SER A 200 -11.34 4.00 -9.26
CA SER A 200 -11.25 3.47 -7.91
C SER A 200 -11.45 4.56 -6.86
N THR A 201 -12.02 4.16 -5.74
CA THR A 201 -12.20 4.98 -4.53
C THR A 201 -12.07 4.07 -3.32
N MET A 202 -11.61 4.62 -2.19
CA MET A 202 -11.60 3.93 -0.91
C MET A 202 -12.38 4.78 0.10
N GLY A 203 -13.54 4.28 0.54
CA GLY A 203 -14.38 4.99 1.49
C GLY A 203 -13.71 5.14 2.86
N GLY A 204 -14.27 6.01 3.70
CA GLY A 204 -13.76 6.23 5.06
C GLY A 204 -13.76 4.96 5.89
N HIS A 205 -12.57 4.48 6.25
CA HIS A 205 -12.30 3.31 7.08
C HIS A 205 -11.21 3.63 8.11
N GLN A 206 -11.02 2.72 9.07
CA GLN A 206 -9.94 2.75 10.05
C GLN A 206 -9.11 1.47 9.87
N ASP A 207 -7.82 1.58 10.17
CA ASP A 207 -6.92 0.44 10.30
C ASP A 207 -6.83 0.10 11.79
N ASP A 208 -7.72 -0.75 12.29
CA ASP A 208 -7.96 -0.97 13.73
C ASP A 208 -7.77 -2.44 14.16
N VAL A 209 -6.95 -3.19 13.42
CA VAL A 209 -6.84 -4.65 13.51
C VAL A 209 -5.47 -5.15 13.97
N GLU A 210 -4.43 -4.32 13.96
CA GLU A 210 -3.13 -4.63 14.55
C GLU A 210 -3.23 -4.71 16.10
N TYR A 211 -2.35 -5.48 16.74
CA TYR A 211 -2.29 -5.54 18.20
C TYR A 211 -1.49 -4.37 18.81
N THR A 212 -0.72 -3.66 17.98
CA THR A 212 0.09 -2.50 18.35
C THR A 212 -0.43 -1.21 17.71
N MET A 213 -1.41 -0.59 18.38
CA MET A 213 -2.05 0.66 17.92
C MET A 213 -1.23 1.92 18.24
N ASP A 214 -0.10 1.76 18.92
CA ASP A 214 0.88 2.79 19.25
C ASP A 214 1.93 3.01 18.16
N HIS A 215 2.11 2.03 17.25
CA HIS A 215 2.98 2.15 16.08
C HIS A 215 2.26 2.76 14.87
N PRO A 216 2.97 3.51 14.01
CA PRO A 216 2.37 4.20 12.87
C PRO A 216 1.92 3.24 11.76
N VAL A 217 1.05 3.73 10.88
CA VAL A 217 0.96 3.22 9.50
C VAL A 217 1.78 4.15 8.61
N VAL A 218 2.73 3.59 7.86
CA VAL A 218 3.51 4.31 6.84
C VAL A 218 2.94 3.96 5.46
N SER A 219 2.53 4.98 4.70
CA SER A 219 1.76 4.85 3.45
C SER A 219 2.49 5.50 2.28
N LEU A 220 3.04 4.69 1.38
CA LEU A 220 3.78 5.14 0.20
C LEU A 220 2.82 5.35 -0.98
N SER A 221 3.11 6.34 -1.82
CA SER A 221 2.30 6.73 -2.98
C SER A 221 3.12 6.65 -4.26
N LEU A 222 2.73 5.79 -5.22
CA LEU A 222 3.39 5.68 -6.52
C LEU A 222 2.38 5.89 -7.66
N GLY A 223 2.81 6.56 -8.72
CA GLY A 223 2.02 6.86 -9.90
C GLY A 223 1.01 7.99 -9.69
N SER A 224 -0.20 7.78 -10.19
CA SER A 224 -1.26 8.79 -10.23
C SER A 224 -1.52 9.44 -8.86
N ARG A 225 -1.68 10.76 -8.87
CA ARG A 225 -2.01 11.53 -7.66
C ARG A 225 -3.43 11.24 -7.17
N CYS A 226 -3.70 11.47 -5.89
CA CYS A 226 -5.02 11.27 -5.32
C CYS A 226 -5.44 12.36 -4.34
N VAL A 227 -6.76 12.51 -4.16
CA VAL A 227 -7.34 13.23 -3.03
C VAL A 227 -7.49 12.24 -1.88
N PHE A 228 -6.56 12.32 -0.93
CA PHE A 228 -6.60 11.58 0.32
C PHE A 228 -7.43 12.34 1.34
N LEU A 229 -8.34 11.65 2.01
CA LEU A 229 -9.17 12.24 3.06
C LEU A 229 -8.71 11.75 4.41
N LYS A 230 -8.15 12.65 5.21
CA LYS A 230 -7.75 12.39 6.60
C LYS A 230 -8.82 12.95 7.54
N GLY A 231 -9.62 12.06 8.11
CA GLY A 231 -10.70 12.39 9.05
C GLY A 231 -10.26 12.42 10.51
N ALA A 232 -11.23 12.28 11.40
CA ALA A 232 -11.04 12.15 12.84
C ALA A 232 -11.48 10.74 13.30
N ARG A 233 -11.65 10.54 14.61
CA ARG A 233 -12.10 9.26 15.19
C ARG A 233 -13.55 8.90 14.82
N THR A 234 -14.35 9.85 14.36
CA THR A 234 -15.72 9.62 13.87
C THR A 234 -15.90 10.21 12.46
N LYS A 235 -16.97 9.79 11.77
CA LYS A 235 -17.31 10.26 10.42
C LYS A 235 -18.09 11.58 10.40
N ASP A 236 -18.37 12.15 11.56
CA ASP A 236 -19.20 13.36 11.73
C ASP A 236 -18.38 14.64 11.63
N GLN A 237 -17.06 14.54 11.72
CA GLN A 237 -16.14 15.65 11.49
C GLN A 237 -15.72 15.70 10.02
N THR A 238 -15.56 16.91 9.49
CA THR A 238 -15.07 17.13 8.12
C THR A 238 -13.61 16.68 8.03
N PRO A 239 -13.26 15.76 7.11
CA PRO A 239 -11.88 15.35 6.91
C PRO A 239 -11.07 16.43 6.18
N LEU A 240 -9.78 16.49 6.47
CA LEU A 240 -8.81 17.22 5.65
C LEU A 240 -8.69 16.52 4.29
N ALA A 241 -8.72 17.31 3.22
CA ALA A 241 -8.39 16.83 1.89
C ALA A 241 -6.93 17.18 1.59
N VAL A 242 -6.11 16.15 1.33
CA VAL A 242 -4.68 16.29 1.05
C VAL A 242 -4.38 15.68 -0.32
N LEU A 243 -3.69 16.43 -1.17
CA LEU A 243 -3.22 15.95 -2.45
C LEU A 243 -1.93 15.14 -2.26
N LEU A 244 -2.00 13.83 -2.47
CA LEU A 244 -0.82 12.96 -2.46
C LEU A 244 -0.40 12.63 -3.89
N ARG A 245 0.87 12.87 -4.22
CA ARG A 245 1.47 12.62 -5.53
C ARG A 245 2.32 11.35 -5.55
N SER A 246 2.78 10.98 -6.74
CA SER A 246 3.86 10.01 -6.91
C SER A 246 5.07 10.42 -6.05
N GLY A 247 5.63 9.47 -5.32
CA GLY A 247 6.76 9.67 -4.42
C GLY A 247 6.40 10.10 -3.00
N ASP A 248 5.16 10.49 -2.71
CA ASP A 248 4.78 10.97 -1.38
C ASP A 248 4.63 9.83 -0.37
N ILE A 249 5.06 10.10 0.86
CA ILE A 249 4.80 9.23 2.01
C ILE A 249 3.91 9.96 3.01
N ALA A 250 2.80 9.33 3.39
CA ALA A 250 1.94 9.77 4.48
C ALA A 250 2.11 8.83 5.68
N ILE A 251 2.17 9.39 6.89
CA ILE A 251 2.32 8.62 8.12
C ILE A 251 1.16 8.95 9.06
N LEU A 252 0.50 7.91 9.57
CA LEU A 252 -0.58 8.03 10.57
C LEU A 252 -0.12 7.39 11.88
N SER A 253 0.24 8.21 12.86
CA SER A 253 0.63 7.82 14.21
C SER A 253 -0.23 8.54 15.27
N GLY A 254 -0.02 8.26 16.56
CA GLY A 254 -0.68 8.97 17.65
C GLY A 254 -2.21 9.01 17.50
N ALA A 255 -2.81 10.19 17.66
CA ALA A 255 -4.26 10.37 17.48
C ALA A 255 -4.73 10.06 16.04
N SER A 256 -3.87 10.31 15.05
CA SER A 256 -4.17 10.04 13.63
C SER A 256 -4.16 8.56 13.27
N ARG A 257 -3.49 7.70 14.05
CA ARG A 257 -3.41 6.24 13.83
C ARG A 257 -4.77 5.56 13.76
N LEU A 258 -5.76 6.08 14.50
CA LEU A 258 -7.14 5.61 14.56
C LEU A 258 -8.13 6.59 13.91
N SER A 259 -7.67 7.47 13.03
CA SER A 259 -8.56 8.36 12.28
C SER A 259 -9.19 7.64 11.10
N PHE A 260 -10.46 7.96 10.81
CA PHE A 260 -11.09 7.58 9.55
C PHE A 260 -10.33 8.19 8.39
N HIS A 261 -9.98 7.39 7.39
CA HIS A 261 -9.29 7.87 6.21
C HIS A 261 -9.68 7.08 4.95
N GLY A 262 -9.27 7.58 3.79
CA GLY A 262 -9.71 7.05 2.51
C GLY A 262 -9.20 7.84 1.33
N VAL A 263 -9.55 7.38 0.13
CA VAL A 263 -9.18 7.99 -1.14
C VAL A 263 -10.45 8.34 -1.89
N ALA A 264 -10.75 9.63 -1.99
CA ALA A 264 -11.98 10.10 -2.62
C ALA A 264 -11.90 10.11 -4.14
N LYS A 265 -10.70 10.35 -4.71
CA LYS A 265 -10.49 10.46 -6.14
C LYS A 265 -9.06 10.15 -6.55
N ILE A 266 -8.91 9.39 -7.64
CA ILE A 266 -7.64 9.24 -8.36
C ILE A 266 -7.62 10.23 -9.52
N LEU A 267 -6.50 10.91 -9.68
CA LEU A 267 -6.24 11.88 -10.74
C LEU A 267 -5.03 11.36 -11.53
N PRO A 268 -5.25 10.73 -12.70
CA PRO A 268 -4.15 10.28 -13.54
C PRO A 268 -3.16 11.40 -13.84
N SER A 269 -1.88 11.07 -13.82
CA SER A 269 -0.80 11.99 -14.11
C SER A 269 0.34 11.22 -14.74
N PRO A 270 0.95 11.71 -15.84
CA PRO A 270 2.14 11.08 -16.40
C PRO A 270 3.18 10.79 -15.33
N PHE A 271 3.84 9.64 -15.45
CA PHE A 271 4.98 9.31 -14.61
C PHE A 271 6.24 9.85 -15.29
N GLU A 272 6.94 10.74 -14.60
CA GLU A 272 8.10 11.45 -15.14
C GLU A 272 9.38 10.81 -14.57
N ILE A 273 10.31 10.46 -15.46
CA ILE A 273 11.68 10.05 -15.15
C ILE A 273 12.58 10.60 -16.26
N ASP A 274 13.75 11.14 -15.90
CA ASP A 274 14.69 11.62 -16.91
C ASP A 274 15.42 10.43 -17.58
N ASP A 275 15.79 10.61 -18.86
CA ASP A 275 16.41 9.56 -19.66
C ASP A 275 17.72 9.02 -19.05
N ALA A 276 18.47 9.87 -18.35
CA ALA A 276 19.73 9.47 -17.73
C ALA A 276 19.48 8.59 -16.50
N ALA A 277 18.52 8.95 -15.64
CA ALA A 277 18.10 8.14 -14.50
C ALA A 277 17.51 6.80 -14.95
N LEU A 278 16.67 6.80 -16.00
CA LEU A 278 16.13 5.57 -16.57
C LEU A 278 17.25 4.68 -17.14
N ALA A 279 18.19 5.24 -17.90
CA ALA A 279 19.32 4.49 -18.46
C ALA A 279 20.20 3.89 -17.35
N ALA A 280 20.49 4.66 -16.29
CA ALA A 280 21.26 4.17 -15.15
C ALA A 280 20.53 3.03 -14.41
N LEU A 281 19.22 3.14 -14.24
CA LEU A 281 18.40 2.09 -13.64
C LEU A 281 18.39 0.82 -14.48
N VAL A 282 18.22 0.94 -15.81
CA VAL A 282 18.27 -0.19 -16.75
C VAL A 282 19.61 -0.92 -16.66
N GLN A 283 20.73 -0.18 -16.65
CA GLN A 283 22.05 -0.81 -16.55
C GLN A 283 22.25 -1.57 -15.23
N ARG A 284 21.75 -1.01 -14.11
CA ARG A 284 21.83 -1.68 -12.80
C ARG A 284 20.95 -2.92 -12.74
N ALA A 285 19.72 -2.84 -13.26
CA ALA A 285 18.82 -4.00 -13.30
C ALA A 285 19.37 -5.14 -14.17
N ALA A 286 20.00 -4.81 -15.30
CA ALA A 286 20.61 -5.79 -16.19
C ALA A 286 21.88 -6.45 -15.60
N SER A 287 22.65 -5.74 -14.76
CA SER A 287 23.85 -6.33 -14.14
C SER A 287 23.51 -7.26 -12.96
N GLU A 288 22.39 -7.03 -12.27
CA GLU A 288 21.96 -7.82 -11.12
C GLU A 288 21.28 -9.14 -11.51
N ARG A 289 20.75 -9.26 -12.74
CA ARG A 289 20.08 -10.48 -13.22
C ARG A 289 20.73 -10.98 -14.51
N ALA A 290 21.53 -12.04 -14.39
CA ALA A 290 22.29 -12.65 -15.48
C ALA A 290 21.45 -13.24 -16.64
N ASP A 291 20.12 -13.23 -16.53
CA ASP A 291 19.22 -14.03 -17.35
C ASP A 291 18.40 -13.20 -18.38
N ALA A 292 18.55 -11.87 -18.43
CA ALA A 292 17.80 -11.00 -19.36
C ALA A 292 18.69 -9.96 -20.06
N ALA A 293 18.39 -9.64 -21.32
CA ALA A 293 19.12 -8.62 -22.07
C ALA A 293 18.79 -7.18 -21.58
N VAL A 294 19.69 -6.22 -21.86
CA VAL A 294 19.52 -4.82 -21.46
C VAL A 294 18.28 -4.20 -22.11
N GLU A 295 18.03 -4.51 -23.38
CA GLU A 295 16.88 -4.03 -24.15
C GLU A 295 15.55 -4.51 -23.54
N ASP A 296 15.51 -5.73 -23.01
CA ASP A 296 14.31 -6.28 -22.37
C ASP A 296 13.95 -5.49 -21.10
N TRP A 297 14.96 -5.05 -20.34
CA TRP A 297 14.76 -4.24 -19.12
C TRP A 297 14.30 -2.82 -19.41
N ALA A 298 14.78 -2.19 -20.48
CA ALA A 298 14.32 -0.87 -20.87
C ALA A 298 12.82 -0.88 -21.20
N GLU A 299 12.38 -1.85 -21.99
CA GLU A 299 10.97 -2.03 -22.29
C GLU A 299 10.17 -2.46 -21.06
N GLU A 300 10.77 -3.25 -20.16
CA GLU A 300 10.14 -3.64 -18.90
C GLU A 300 9.75 -2.40 -18.07
N LEU A 301 10.73 -1.55 -17.78
CA LEU A 301 10.54 -0.35 -16.96
C LEU A 301 9.68 0.71 -17.64
N LYS A 302 9.71 0.83 -18.98
CA LYS A 302 8.81 1.73 -19.72
C LYS A 302 7.33 1.36 -19.53
N ALA A 303 6.96 0.08 -19.57
CA ALA A 303 5.55 -0.26 -19.34
C ALA A 303 5.14 -0.15 -17.86
N VAL A 304 6.08 -0.32 -16.92
CA VAL A 304 5.82 0.01 -15.50
C VAL A 304 5.57 1.52 -15.34
N ALA A 305 6.38 2.38 -15.98
CA ALA A 305 6.17 3.82 -16.00
C ALA A 305 4.81 4.20 -16.63
N ALA A 306 4.46 3.58 -17.77
CA ALA A 306 3.17 3.77 -18.41
C ALA A 306 2.01 3.35 -17.50
N TYR A 307 2.14 2.23 -16.78
CA TYR A 307 1.16 1.79 -15.79
C TYR A 307 0.97 2.83 -14.68
N LEU A 308 2.07 3.35 -14.10
CA LEU A 308 2.04 4.41 -13.08
C LEU A 308 1.45 5.73 -13.59
N GLY A 309 1.57 6.02 -14.89
CA GLY A 309 0.95 7.18 -15.53
C GLY A 309 -0.60 7.17 -15.50
N ALA A 310 -1.20 5.98 -15.44
CA ALA A 310 -2.65 5.79 -15.47
C ALA A 310 -3.24 5.22 -14.17
N HIS A 311 -2.39 4.64 -13.32
CA HIS A 311 -2.77 3.95 -12.09
C HIS A 311 -2.04 4.53 -10.89
N ARG A 312 -2.59 4.27 -9.71
CA ARG A 312 -1.92 4.54 -8.44
C ARG A 312 -1.64 3.22 -7.74
N VAL A 313 -0.41 3.08 -7.25
CA VAL A 313 -0.03 2.01 -6.31
C VAL A 313 0.18 2.65 -4.95
N ASN A 314 -0.45 2.10 -3.92
CA ASN A 314 -0.30 2.54 -2.54
C ASN A 314 0.20 1.38 -1.70
N ILE A 315 1.20 1.61 -0.86
CA ILE A 315 1.82 0.55 -0.05
C ILE A 315 1.73 0.98 1.41
N ASN A 316 0.97 0.24 2.22
CA ASN A 316 0.84 0.48 3.66
C ASN A 316 1.69 -0.51 4.42
N ILE A 317 2.57 0.00 5.28
CA ILE A 317 3.53 -0.77 6.08
C ILE A 317 3.16 -0.59 7.55
N ARG A 318 3.08 -1.71 8.27
CA ARG A 318 2.51 -1.77 9.62
C ARG A 318 3.30 -2.73 10.50
N GLN A 319 3.27 -2.46 11.80
CA GLN A 319 3.62 -3.42 12.84
C GLN A 319 2.33 -4.04 13.38
N VAL A 320 2.32 -5.36 13.54
CA VAL A 320 1.14 -6.13 13.95
C VAL A 320 1.26 -6.55 15.41
N TYR A 321 2.43 -7.00 15.82
CA TYR A 321 2.71 -7.64 17.09
C TYR A 321 3.66 -6.82 17.94
N SER A 322 3.49 -6.90 19.26
CA SER A 322 4.44 -6.30 20.21
C SER A 322 5.68 -7.17 20.32
N ASP A 323 6.81 -6.57 20.66
CA ASP A 323 8.11 -7.24 20.84
C ASP A 323 8.06 -8.42 21.82
N GLN A 324 7.11 -8.42 22.76
CA GLN A 324 6.93 -9.50 23.74
C GLN A 324 6.13 -10.70 23.22
N SER A 325 5.37 -10.54 22.13
CA SER A 325 4.52 -11.61 21.59
C SER A 325 5.25 -12.54 20.60
N GLU A 326 6.36 -12.09 20.00
CA GLU A 326 7.21 -12.92 19.13
C GLU A 326 7.78 -14.15 19.84
N ALA A 327 8.14 -14.03 21.13
CA ALA A 327 8.70 -15.13 21.93
C ALA A 327 7.74 -16.32 22.08
N THR A 328 6.45 -16.14 21.81
CA THR A 328 5.43 -17.21 21.82
C THR A 328 4.91 -17.57 20.44
N ALA A 329 5.23 -16.78 19.41
CA ALA A 329 4.65 -16.89 18.08
C ALA A 329 5.62 -17.43 17.02
N ASN A 330 6.94 -17.39 17.25
CA ASN A 330 7.94 -17.75 16.24
C ASN A 330 9.00 -18.76 16.77
N PRO A 331 8.86 -20.07 16.48
CA PRO A 331 9.86 -21.06 16.90
C PRO A 331 11.18 -20.98 16.11
N ASN A 332 11.26 -20.20 15.02
CA ASN A 332 12.36 -20.28 14.06
C ASN A 332 13.35 -19.11 14.08
N GLN A 333 13.35 -18.26 15.11
CA GLN A 333 14.40 -17.26 15.31
C GLN A 333 15.60 -17.76 16.15
N SER A 334 15.60 -19.01 16.63
CA SER A 334 16.84 -19.62 17.13
C SER A 334 17.54 -20.33 15.99
N GLY A 335 18.63 -19.76 15.48
CA GLY A 335 19.49 -20.36 14.45
C GLY A 335 20.06 -21.71 14.86
N ARG A 336 19.29 -22.78 14.63
CA ARG A 336 19.78 -24.15 14.54
C ARG A 336 19.34 -24.70 13.19
N GLU A 337 20.33 -25.03 12.37
CA GLU A 337 20.11 -25.85 11.17
C GLU A 337 19.38 -27.15 11.59
N PRO A 338 18.46 -27.67 10.77
CA PRO A 338 17.86 -28.96 11.07
C PRO A 338 18.95 -30.03 10.94
N GLU A 339 19.33 -30.64 12.06
CA GLU A 339 20.12 -31.88 12.07
C GLU A 339 19.33 -32.98 11.36
N ASP A 340 20.00 -33.67 10.43
CA ASP A 340 19.52 -34.85 9.73
C ASP A 340 18.97 -35.90 10.72
N ALA A 341 17.66 -36.18 10.63
CA ALA A 341 17.04 -37.31 11.31
C ALA A 341 17.06 -38.55 10.38
N PRO A 342 17.44 -39.73 10.90
CA PRO A 342 17.74 -40.90 10.07
C PRO A 342 16.47 -41.62 9.62
N GLY A 343 16.55 -42.21 8.42
CA GLY A 343 15.48 -42.98 7.80
C GLY A 343 15.03 -44.18 8.63
N THR A 344 13.75 -44.51 8.52
CA THR A 344 13.20 -45.81 8.92
C THR A 344 12.22 -46.33 7.87
N HIS A 345 12.68 -47.38 7.20
CA HIS A 345 12.02 -48.51 6.56
C HIS A 345 10.50 -48.55 6.33
N ASP A 346 10.18 -48.78 5.04
CA ASP A 346 9.28 -49.79 4.48
C ASP A 346 8.35 -50.58 5.42
N ALA A 347 7.05 -50.50 5.13
CA ALA A 347 6.13 -51.62 5.32
C ALA A 347 5.12 -51.70 4.16
N VAL A 348 5.39 -52.66 3.28
CA VAL A 348 4.63 -53.07 2.09
C VAL A 348 3.26 -53.62 2.48
N ALA A 349 2.20 -53.10 1.87
CA ALA A 349 0.85 -53.69 1.90
C ALA A 349 0.73 -54.80 0.84
N HIS A 350 0.74 -56.06 1.27
CA HIS A 350 0.41 -57.21 0.42
C HIS A 350 -1.10 -57.50 0.42
N LYS A 351 -1.71 -57.30 -0.75
CA LYS A 351 -3.10 -57.64 -1.08
C LYS A 351 -3.18 -59.15 -1.35
N ARG A 352 -3.83 -59.93 -0.47
CA ARG A 352 -4.16 -61.34 -0.75
C ARG A 352 -5.54 -61.44 -1.39
N GLN A 353 -5.57 -61.87 -2.65
CA GLN A 353 -6.75 -62.40 -3.34
C GLN A 353 -7.23 -63.68 -2.64
N LYS A 354 -8.54 -63.79 -2.42
CA LYS A 354 -9.24 -65.07 -2.20
C LYS A 354 -10.08 -65.36 -3.43
N THR A 355 -9.70 -66.37 -4.17
CA THR A 355 -10.53 -67.14 -5.10
C THR A 355 -11.37 -68.14 -4.31
N ALA A 356 -12.66 -68.25 -4.66
CA ALA A 356 -13.40 -69.51 -4.62
C ALA A 356 -14.70 -69.32 -5.43
N ALA A 357 -14.76 -69.99 -6.58
CA ALA A 357 -15.98 -70.34 -7.27
C ALA A 357 -16.44 -71.70 -6.74
N ASN A 358 -17.65 -71.74 -6.20
CA ASN A 358 -18.70 -72.76 -6.40
C ASN A 358 -19.85 -72.51 -5.43
#